data_AF-A0A7H5EYQ3-F1
#
_entry.id   AF-A0A7H5EYQ3-F1
#
_cell.length_a   1.000
_cell.length_b   1.000
_cell.length_c   1.000
_cell.angle_alpha   90.00
_cell.angle_beta   90.00
_cell.angle_gamma   90.00
#
_symmetry.space_group_name_H-M   'P 1'
#
loop_
_entity.id
_entity.type
_entity.pdbx_description
1 polymer ?
#
loop_
_entity_poly.entity_id
_entity_poly.type
_entity_poly.pdbx_seq_one_letter_code
_entity_poly.pdbx_strand_id
1 'polypeptide(L)'
;MNKSNQYGYDEVVDTLGDSIEIYRKIKTPLEDGLQFTDILALYDAYPLAMEVFNDRNTFIRQFLDLTPEESVRVLDELSARTGTPRDKVEQVATQSFQVASRVYRLGSYVIEESKGIYADIQLIGGLSPEEEE
;
A
#
# COMPACT_ATOMS: atom_id res chain seq x y z
N MET A 1 17.23 -8.55 29.69
CA MET A 1 17.35 -9.60 28.66
C MET A 1 17.30 -8.90 27.32
N ASN A 2 18.36 -8.96 26.51
CA ASN A 2 18.27 -8.51 25.12
C ASN A 2 17.32 -9.46 24.40
N LYS A 3 16.21 -8.92 23.90
CA LYS A 3 15.26 -9.67 23.06
C LYS A 3 16.03 -10.10 21.81
N SER A 4 16.06 -11.40 21.49
CA SER A 4 16.62 -11.87 20.22
C SER A 4 15.51 -11.88 19.19
N ASN A 5 15.73 -11.23 18.04
CA ASN A 5 14.78 -11.26 16.92
C ASN A 5 14.63 -12.69 16.40
N GLN A 6 13.38 -13.11 16.26
CA GLN A 6 12.95 -14.42 15.78
C GLN A 6 12.52 -14.41 14.30
N TYR A 7 12.08 -13.27 13.77
CA TYR A 7 11.40 -13.19 12.47
C TYR A 7 12.13 -12.39 11.37
N GLY A 8 13.26 -11.75 11.68
CA GLY A 8 13.93 -10.80 10.80
C GLY A 8 13.26 -9.41 10.78
N TYR A 9 13.67 -8.56 9.83
CA TYR A 9 13.08 -7.24 9.61
C TYR A 9 12.88 -6.85 8.14
N ASP A 10 13.17 -7.75 7.20
CA ASP A 10 13.14 -7.46 5.76
C ASP A 10 11.76 -6.97 5.29
N GLU A 11 10.69 -7.57 5.81
CA GLU A 11 9.30 -7.18 5.49
C GLU A 11 8.96 -5.79 6.04
N VAL A 12 9.57 -5.40 7.16
CA VAL A 12 9.41 -4.06 7.71
C VAL A 12 9.98 -3.03 6.75
N VAL A 13 11.16 -3.29 6.19
CA VAL A 13 11.80 -2.41 5.21
C VAL A 13 11.01 -2.38 3.91
N ASP A 14 10.54 -3.55 3.45
CA ASP A 14 9.81 -3.67 2.18
C ASP A 14 8.47 -2.94 2.23
N THR A 15 7.60 -3.34 3.16
CA THR A 15 6.27 -2.73 3.35
C THR A 15 6.33 -1.21 3.58
N LEU A 16 7.30 -0.72 4.37
CA LEU A 16 7.45 0.72 4.60
C LEU A 16 8.05 1.45 3.38
N GLY A 17 8.95 0.80 2.65
CA GLY A 17 9.50 1.32 1.40
C GLY A 17 8.42 1.49 0.32
N ASP A 18 7.60 0.47 0.15
CA ASP A 18 6.50 0.45 -0.82
C ASP A 18 5.42 1.47 -0.46
N SER A 19 5.16 1.65 0.83
CA SER A 19 4.29 2.71 1.31
C SER A 19 4.78 4.10 0.89
N ILE A 20 6.10 4.37 1.01
CA ILE A 20 6.72 5.62 0.57
C ILE A 20 6.60 5.78 -0.95
N GLU A 21 6.76 4.70 -1.72
CA GLU A 21 6.57 4.71 -3.16
C GLU A 21 5.12 5.04 -3.55
N ILE A 22 4.13 4.42 -2.91
CA ILE A 22 2.71 4.73 -3.12
C ILE A 22 2.46 6.22 -2.88
N TYR A 23 2.94 6.76 -1.76
CA TYR A 23 2.83 8.20 -1.48
C TYR A 23 3.45 9.05 -2.59
N ARG A 24 4.63 8.69 -3.09
CA ARG A 24 5.30 9.44 -4.17
C ARG A 24 4.55 9.39 -5.49
N LYS A 25 3.92 8.26 -5.82
CA LYS A 25 3.11 8.11 -7.05
C LYS A 25 1.89 9.02 -7.03
N ILE A 26 1.27 9.22 -5.86
CA ILE A 26 -0.01 9.92 -5.76
C ILE A 26 0.10 11.37 -5.27
N LYS A 27 1.24 11.79 -4.68
CA LYS A 27 1.35 13.14 -4.08
C LYS A 27 1.13 14.26 -5.09
N THR A 28 1.78 14.19 -6.26
CA THR A 28 1.74 15.28 -7.26
C THR A 28 0.38 15.38 -7.94
N PRO A 29 -0.26 14.27 -8.33
CA PRO A 29 -1.65 14.30 -8.79
C PRO A 29 -2.62 14.90 -7.75
N LEU A 30 -2.40 14.66 -6.46
CA LEU A 30 -3.33 15.13 -5.41
C LEU A 30 -3.00 16.53 -4.85
N GLU A 31 -1.91 17.16 -5.30
CA GLU A 31 -1.46 18.46 -4.79
C GLU A 31 -2.34 19.63 -5.27
N ASP A 32 -3.02 19.51 -6.43
CA ASP A 32 -3.88 20.56 -7.01
C ASP A 32 -5.39 20.30 -6.82
N GLY A 33 -5.75 19.24 -6.11
CA GLY A 33 -7.13 18.81 -5.86
C GLY A 33 -7.34 17.35 -6.28
N LEU A 34 -8.60 16.89 -6.31
CA LEU A 34 -8.95 15.60 -6.89
C LEU A 34 -9.60 15.84 -8.25
N GLN A 35 -8.84 15.66 -9.31
CA GLN A 35 -9.27 15.64 -10.70
C GLN A 35 -9.50 14.19 -11.16
N PHE A 36 -10.31 14.02 -12.22
CA PHE A 36 -10.59 12.69 -12.76
C PHE A 36 -9.32 11.96 -13.22
N THR A 37 -8.32 12.70 -13.70
CA THR A 37 -7.01 12.16 -14.08
C THR A 37 -6.23 11.58 -12.89
N ASP A 38 -6.48 12.06 -11.67
CA ASP A 38 -5.77 11.61 -10.47
C ASP A 38 -6.27 10.24 -9.99
N ILE A 39 -7.45 9.84 -10.45
CA ILE A 39 -7.97 8.49 -10.30
C ILE A 39 -7.05 7.48 -11.00
N LEU A 40 -6.41 7.86 -12.12
CA LEU A 40 -5.46 6.97 -12.80
C LEU A 40 -4.21 6.74 -11.95
N ALA A 41 -3.70 7.76 -11.27
CA ALA A 41 -2.57 7.59 -10.35
C ALA A 41 -2.92 6.70 -9.15
N LEU A 42 -4.16 6.80 -8.64
CA LEU A 42 -4.66 5.91 -7.59
C LEU A 42 -4.80 4.46 -8.09
N TYR A 43 -5.26 4.27 -9.32
CA TYR A 43 -5.33 2.97 -9.97
C TYR A 43 -3.94 2.36 -10.16
N ASP A 44 -2.98 3.12 -10.66
CA ASP A 44 -1.59 2.68 -10.86
C ASP A 44 -0.89 2.34 -9.54
N ALA A 45 -1.25 3.01 -8.44
CA ALA A 45 -0.72 2.74 -7.10
C ALA A 45 -1.40 1.56 -6.40
N TYR A 46 -2.58 1.13 -6.86
CA TYR A 46 -3.38 0.12 -6.18
C TYR A 46 -2.70 -1.26 -6.06
N PRO A 47 -2.03 -1.82 -7.09
CA PRO A 47 -1.35 -3.11 -6.97
C PRO A 47 -0.34 -3.14 -5.82
N LEU A 48 0.46 -2.08 -5.68
CA LEU A 48 1.44 -1.94 -4.62
C LEU A 48 0.78 -1.77 -3.24
N ALA A 49 -0.35 -1.06 -3.18
CA ALA A 49 -1.13 -0.96 -1.95
C ALA A 49 -1.78 -2.30 -1.54
N MET A 50 -2.10 -3.15 -2.50
CA MET A 50 -2.58 -4.52 -2.29
C MET A 50 -1.47 -5.44 -1.80
N GLU A 51 -0.23 -5.30 -2.30
CA GLU A 51 0.95 -6.00 -1.77
C GLU A 51 1.16 -5.67 -0.29
N VAL A 52 1.23 -4.37 0.05
CA VAL A 52 1.27 -3.89 1.46
C VAL A 52 0.15 -4.51 2.32
N PHE A 53 -1.06 -4.64 1.77
CA PHE A 53 -2.16 -5.28 2.50
C PHE A 53 -1.96 -6.78 2.65
N ASN A 54 -1.46 -7.48 1.64
CA ASN A 54 -1.22 -8.92 1.67
C ASN A 54 -0.13 -9.28 2.69
N ASP A 55 0.93 -8.47 2.77
CA ASP A 55 2.09 -8.75 3.62
C ASP A 55 1.93 -8.28 5.08
N ARG A 56 0.82 -7.58 5.37
CA ARG A 56 0.50 -6.99 6.70
C ARG A 56 0.76 -7.91 7.90
N ASN A 57 0.50 -9.21 7.76
CA ASN A 57 0.63 -10.15 8.87
C ASN A 57 2.11 -10.45 9.17
N THR A 58 2.93 -10.60 8.14
CA THR A 58 4.37 -10.80 8.26
C THR A 58 5.02 -9.51 8.76
N PHE A 59 4.62 -8.37 8.18
CA PHE A 59 5.02 -7.04 8.62
C PHE A 59 4.79 -6.84 10.12
N ILE A 60 3.57 -7.06 10.62
CA ILE A 60 3.23 -6.86 12.04
C ILE A 60 4.08 -7.75 12.95
N ARG A 61 4.29 -9.02 12.56
CA ARG A 61 5.10 -9.95 13.36
C ARG A 61 6.54 -9.48 13.47
N GLN A 62 7.16 -9.10 12.35
CA GLN A 62 8.54 -8.59 12.36
C GLN A 62 8.63 -7.24 13.09
N PHE A 63 7.70 -6.31 12.81
CA PHE A 63 7.68 -4.98 13.43
C PHE A 63 7.58 -5.04 14.96
N LEU A 64 6.68 -5.88 15.49
CA LEU A 64 6.55 -6.07 16.94
C LEU A 64 7.72 -6.83 17.56
N ASP A 65 8.50 -7.53 16.74
CA ASP A 65 9.65 -8.30 17.19
C ASP A 65 10.97 -7.52 17.16
N LEU A 66 10.99 -6.35 16.51
CA LEU A 66 12.18 -5.52 16.36
C LEU A 66 12.89 -5.26 17.70
N THR A 67 14.20 -5.42 17.66
CA THR A 67 15.11 -4.91 18.69
C THR A 67 15.40 -3.42 18.45
N PRO A 68 15.91 -2.69 19.46
CA PRO A 68 16.37 -1.32 19.28
C PRO A 68 17.42 -1.18 18.16
N GLU A 69 18.37 -2.12 18.08
CA GLU A 69 19.42 -2.13 17.06
C GLU A 69 18.86 -2.32 15.65
N GLU A 70 17.88 -3.22 15.48
CA GLU A 70 17.23 -3.46 14.19
C GLU A 70 16.31 -2.30 13.82
N SER A 71 15.66 -1.65 14.78
CA SER A 71 14.88 -0.44 14.51
C SER A 71 15.77 0.65 13.89
N VAL A 72 17.02 0.80 14.37
CA VAL A 72 17.99 1.72 13.75
C VAL A 72 18.35 1.29 12.33
N ARG A 73 18.61 -0.01 12.12
CA ARG A 73 18.96 -0.55 10.79
C ARG A 73 17.82 -0.40 9.78
N VAL A 74 16.59 -0.68 10.17
CA VAL A 74 15.39 -0.49 9.32
C VAL A 74 15.33 0.95 8.81
N LEU A 75 15.54 1.92 9.69
CA LEU A 75 15.50 3.33 9.30
C LEU A 75 16.70 3.74 8.43
N ASP A 76 17.89 3.20 8.68
CA ASP A 76 19.07 3.41 7.83
C ASP A 76 18.83 2.84 6.42
N GLU A 77 18.29 1.63 6.34
CA GLU A 77 18.00 0.94 5.09
C GLU A 77 16.87 1.62 4.31
N LEU A 78 15.80 2.03 4.99
CA LEU A 78 14.74 2.84 4.38
C LEU A 78 15.27 4.16 3.85
N SER A 79 16.17 4.82 4.58
CA SER A 79 16.79 6.07 4.14
C SER A 79 17.62 5.84 2.87
N ALA A 80 18.43 4.77 2.84
CA ALA A 80 19.23 4.39 1.68
C ALA A 80 18.38 3.99 0.46
N ARG A 81 17.39 3.09 0.64
CA ARG A 81 16.51 2.58 -0.42
C ARG A 81 15.66 3.68 -1.04
N THR A 82 15.08 4.54 -0.20
CA THR A 82 14.13 5.55 -0.67
C THR A 82 14.79 6.89 -1.00
N GLY A 83 16.02 7.14 -0.57
CA GLY A 83 16.66 8.45 -0.63
C GLY A 83 16.05 9.49 0.30
N THR A 84 15.17 9.07 1.24
CA THR A 84 14.59 9.97 2.25
C THR A 84 15.63 10.27 3.32
N PRO A 85 15.82 11.53 3.75
CA PRO A 85 16.76 11.89 4.81
C PRO A 85 16.54 11.10 6.10
N ARG A 86 17.62 10.62 6.71
CA ARG A 86 17.58 9.71 7.86
C ARG A 86 16.87 10.29 9.09
N ASP A 87 16.91 11.60 9.26
CA ASP A 87 16.22 12.36 10.31
C ASP A 87 14.71 12.49 10.07
N LYS A 88 14.23 12.20 8.86
CA LYS A 88 12.82 12.31 8.45
C LYS A 88 12.17 10.98 8.11
N VAL A 89 12.97 9.94 7.85
CA VAL A 89 12.48 8.68 7.27
C VAL A 89 11.41 7.99 8.11
N GLU A 90 11.50 8.05 9.44
CA GLU A 90 10.47 7.50 10.34
C GLU A 90 9.11 8.16 10.15
N GLN A 91 9.08 9.50 10.16
CA GLN A 91 7.86 10.27 9.96
C GLN A 91 7.28 10.02 8.57
N VAL A 92 8.12 10.07 7.54
CA VAL A 92 7.70 9.86 6.15
C VAL A 92 7.16 8.44 5.97
N ALA A 93 7.83 7.41 6.47
CA ALA A 93 7.38 6.02 6.40
C ALA A 93 6.02 5.84 7.09
N THR A 94 5.87 6.37 8.31
CA THR A 94 4.62 6.24 9.09
C THR A 94 3.43 6.91 8.39
N GLN A 95 3.62 8.13 7.89
CA GLN A 95 2.57 8.85 7.17
C GLN A 95 2.24 8.17 5.84
N SER A 96 3.27 7.69 5.13
CA SER A 96 3.10 6.99 3.85
C SER A 96 2.35 5.66 4.03
N PHE A 97 2.58 4.93 5.13
CA PHE A 97 1.85 3.71 5.44
C PHE A 97 0.34 3.96 5.64
N GLN A 98 -0.02 5.08 6.28
CA GLN A 98 -1.42 5.49 6.40
C GLN A 98 -2.04 5.84 5.04
N VAL A 99 -1.26 6.47 4.15
CA VAL A 99 -1.67 6.77 2.78
C VAL A 99 -1.89 5.47 2.00
N ALA A 100 -0.95 4.53 2.03
CA ALA A 100 -1.07 3.22 1.39
C ALA A 100 -2.36 2.49 1.82
N SER A 101 -2.66 2.46 3.12
CA SER A 101 -3.90 1.89 3.65
C SER A 101 -5.17 2.56 3.09
N ARG A 102 -5.15 3.90 2.91
CA ARG A 102 -6.27 4.64 2.31
C ARG A 102 -6.44 4.33 0.83
N VAL A 103 -5.34 4.27 0.08
CA VAL A 103 -5.32 3.90 -1.34
C VAL A 103 -5.89 2.50 -1.52
N TYR A 104 -5.45 1.53 -0.72
CA TYR A 104 -6.00 0.18 -0.75
C TYR A 104 -7.52 0.17 -0.54
N ARG A 105 -8.01 0.81 0.54
CA ARG A 105 -9.45 0.85 0.82
C ARG A 105 -10.26 1.47 -0.33
N LEU A 106 -9.78 2.57 -0.89
CA LEU A 106 -10.46 3.25 -1.99
C LEU A 106 -10.47 2.37 -3.25
N GLY A 107 -9.33 1.79 -3.63
CA GLY A 107 -9.24 0.93 -4.79
C GLY A 107 -10.09 -0.34 -4.66
N SER A 108 -10.10 -0.98 -3.49
CA SER A 108 -10.97 -2.12 -3.22
C SER A 108 -12.44 -1.76 -3.33
N TYR A 109 -12.85 -0.60 -2.79
CA TYR A 109 -14.22 -0.11 -2.93
C TYR A 109 -14.61 0.09 -4.40
N VAL A 110 -13.78 0.81 -5.17
CA VAL A 110 -14.03 1.07 -6.60
C VAL A 110 -14.15 -0.22 -7.40
N ILE A 111 -13.30 -1.22 -7.13
CA ILE A 111 -13.36 -2.52 -7.80
C ILE A 111 -14.66 -3.26 -7.49
N GLU A 112 -15.07 -3.31 -6.22
CA GLU A 112 -16.30 -4.00 -5.82
C GLU A 112 -17.55 -3.32 -6.40
N GLU A 113 -17.62 -1.99 -6.37
CA GLU A 113 -18.72 -1.24 -7.01
C GLU A 113 -18.74 -1.47 -8.53
N SER A 114 -17.57 -1.52 -9.19
CA SER A 114 -17.48 -1.80 -10.63
C SER A 114 -18.02 -3.18 -10.99
N LYS A 115 -17.78 -4.20 -10.15
CA LYS A 115 -18.36 -5.53 -10.32
C LYS A 115 -19.89 -5.52 -10.18
N GLY A 116 -20.41 -4.76 -9.22
CA GLY A 116 -21.85 -4.57 -9.02
C GLY A 116 -22.52 -3.94 -10.24
N ILE A 117 -21.96 -2.82 -10.72
CA ILE A 117 -22.44 -2.13 -11.93
C ILE A 117 -22.40 -3.07 -13.15
N TYR A 118 -21.32 -3.84 -13.32
CA TYR A 118 -21.23 -4.80 -14.41
C TYR A 118 -22.34 -5.86 -14.33
N ALA A 119 -22.61 -6.40 -13.14
CA ALA A 119 -23.69 -7.37 -12.94
C ALA A 119 -25.06 -6.75 -13.27
N ASP A 120 -25.33 -5.51 -12.84
CA ASP A 120 -26.56 -4.80 -13.16
C ASP A 120 -26.71 -4.56 -14.67
N ILE A 121 -25.64 -4.23 -15.37
CA ILE A 121 -25.63 -4.08 -16.84
C ILE A 121 -25.96 -5.41 -17.53
N GLN A 122 -25.41 -6.53 -17.07
CA GLN A 122 -25.73 -7.85 -17.63
C GLN A 122 -27.22 -8.19 -17.47
N LEU A 123 -27.79 -7.88 -16.29
CA LEU A 123 -29.22 -8.06 -16.02
C LEU A 123 -30.11 -7.17 -16.93
N ILE A 124 -29.73 -5.91 -17.13
CA ILE A 124 -30.46 -4.97 -18.00
C ILE A 124 -30.36 -5.39 -19.47
N GLY A 125 -29.18 -5.84 -19.90
CA GLY A 125 -28.88 -6.21 -21.28
C GLY A 125 -29.52 -7.51 -21.75
N GLY A 126 -30.16 -8.28 -20.86
CA GLY A 126 -30.76 -9.58 -21.19
C GLY A 126 -29.74 -10.68 -21.51
N LEU A 127 -28.46 -10.47 -21.21
CA LEU A 127 -27.41 -11.46 -21.37
C LEU A 127 -27.49 -12.44 -20.18
N SER A 128 -28.33 -13.45 -20.34
CA SER A 128 -28.26 -14.67 -19.54
C SER A 128 -26.91 -15.36 -19.82
N PRO A 129 -26.16 -15.81 -18.80
CA PRO A 129 -24.93 -16.59 -18.99
C PRO A 129 -25.15 -17.99 -19.62
N GLU A 130 -26.29 -18.24 -20.28
CA GLU A 130 -26.65 -19.54 -20.87
C GLU A 130 -26.56 -19.61 -22.41
N GLU A 131 -26.00 -18.61 -23.10
CA GLU A 131 -25.90 -18.62 -24.58
C GLU A 131 -24.47 -18.87 -25.14
N GLU A 132 -23.62 -19.61 -24.41
CA GLU A 132 -22.42 -20.23 -24.98
C GLU A 132 -22.54 -21.76 -24.90
N GLU A 133 -23.20 -22.35 -25.91
CA GLU A 133 -23.12 -23.79 -26.24
C GLU A 133 -22.44 -23.98 -27.60
#